data_AF-A0A165NW41-F1
#
_entry.id   AF-A0A165NW41-F1
#
_cell.length_a   1.000
_cell.length_b   1.000
_cell.length_c   1.000
_cell.angle_alpha   90.00
_cell.angle_beta   90.00
_cell.angle_gamma   90.00
#
_symmetry.space_group_name_H-M   'P 1'
#
loop_
_entity.id
_entity.type
_entity.pdbx_description
1 polymer ?
#
loop_
_entity_poly.entity_id
_entity_poly.type
_entity_poly.pdbx_seq_one_letter_code
_entity_poly.pdbx_strand_id
1 'polypeptide(L)'
;MIREFYTKDEQFVVSSKRIFRNGEIIAEGTVEIQRLCLDQPACFVVSNGNEHPPTYFETKVVSAVLPRLEYCSQSHRDGLQTRSL
;
A
#
# COMPACT_ATOMS: atom_id res chain seq x y z
N MET A 1 -5.80 -10.13 9.32
CA MET A 1 -4.33 -10.28 9.25
C MET A 1 -3.70 -8.91 9.41
N ILE A 2 -2.65 -8.79 10.22
CA ILE A 2 -1.90 -7.54 10.42
C ILE A 2 -0.62 -7.62 9.57
N ARG A 3 -0.26 -6.55 8.89
CA ARG A 3 1.01 -6.40 8.18
C ARG A 3 1.80 -5.24 8.76
N GLU A 4 3.08 -5.45 8.96
CA GLU A 4 4.00 -4.44 9.48
C GLU A 4 5.16 -4.28 8.51
N PHE A 5 5.52 -3.03 8.25
CA PHE A 5 6.63 -2.67 7.38
C PHE A 5 7.19 -1.30 7.79
N TYR A 6 8.35 -0.97 7.26
CA TYR A 6 9.05 0.26 7.55
C TYR A 6 9.42 0.96 6.25
N THR A 7 9.42 2.29 6.31
CA THR A 7 10.20 3.14 5.41
C THR A 7 11.39 3.70 6.21
N LYS A 8 12.20 4.56 5.61
CA LYS A 8 13.43 5.08 6.24
C LYS A 8 13.21 5.63 7.66
N ASP A 9 12.14 6.40 7.87
CA ASP A 9 11.89 7.14 9.11
C ASP A 9 10.52 6.82 9.74
N GLU A 10 9.74 5.92 9.14
CA GLU A 10 8.35 5.68 9.52
C GLU A 10 8.07 4.17 9.61
N GLN A 11 7.44 3.76 10.71
CA GLN A 11 6.85 2.43 10.88
C GLN A 11 5.39 2.48 10.43
N PHE A 12 4.97 1.46 9.68
CA PHE A 12 3.59 1.26 9.27
C PHE A 12 3.04 -0.06 9.79
N VAL A 13 1.83 0.00 10.34
CA VAL A 13 1.06 -1.19 10.72
C VAL A 13 -0.28 -1.12 10.00
N VAL A 14 -0.59 -2.14 9.20
CA VAL A 14 -1.78 -2.23 8.38
C VAL A 14 -2.64 -3.38 8.88
N SER A 15 -3.88 -3.07 9.20
CA SER A 15 -4.94 -4.06 9.44
C SER A 15 -5.92 -4.04 8.28
N SER A 16 -6.91 -4.93 8.28
CA SER A 16 -7.98 -4.91 7.29
C SER A 16 -8.90 -3.67 7.38
N LYS A 17 -8.77 -2.86 8.44
CA LYS A 17 -9.66 -1.72 8.72
C LYS A 17 -8.96 -0.37 8.91
N ARG A 18 -7.65 -0.37 9.12
CA ARG A 18 -6.90 0.81 9.54
C ARG A 18 -5.45 0.72 9.09
N ILE A 19 -4.87 1.87 8.78
CA ILE A 19 -3.44 2.06 8.56
C ILE A 19 -2.91 2.97 9.66
N PHE A 20 -1.88 2.51 10.35
CA PHE A 20 -1.16 3.25 11.36
C PHE A 20 0.21 3.68 10.83
N ARG A 21 0.63 4.90 11.19
CA ARG A 21 1.97 5.43 10.94
C ARG A 21 2.55 5.92 12.26
N ASN A 22 3.66 5.34 12.69
CA ASN A 22 4.31 5.66 13.97
C ASN A 22 3.33 5.62 15.17
N GLY A 23 2.36 4.69 15.14
CA GLY A 23 1.33 4.52 16.17
C GLY A 23 0.05 5.36 15.98
N GLU A 24 0.03 6.32 15.05
CA GLU A 24 -1.14 7.16 14.77
C GLU A 24 -1.98 6.59 13.63
N ILE A 25 -3.31 6.67 13.74
CA ILE A 25 -4.21 6.28 12.64
C ILE A 25 -4.14 7.35 11.55
N ILE A 26 -3.71 6.96 10.36
CA ILE A 26 -3.66 7.86 9.19
C ILE A 26 -4.77 7.56 8.17
N ALA A 27 -5.36 6.37 8.23
CA ALA A 27 -6.52 6.00 7.43
C ALA A 27 -7.37 4.95 8.16
N GLU A 28 -8.69 5.08 8.02
CA GLU A 28 -9.69 4.14 8.52
C GLU A 28 -10.65 3.81 7.37
N GLY A 29 -11.06 2.54 7.29
CA GLY A 29 -11.86 1.97 6.20
C GLY A 29 -11.43 0.56 5.83
N THR A 30 -12.14 -0.11 4.91
CA THR A 30 -11.69 -1.42 4.40
C THR A 30 -10.41 -1.22 3.61
N VAL A 31 -9.30 -1.80 4.10
CA VAL A 31 -7.97 -1.63 3.51
C VAL A 31 -7.66 -2.80 2.57
N GLU A 32 -7.38 -2.47 1.32
CA GLU A 32 -6.85 -3.37 0.31
C GLU A 32 -5.39 -3.00 0.01
N ILE A 33 -4.53 -4.02 -0.05
CA ILE A 33 -3.10 -3.84 -0.32
C ILE A 33 -2.88 -4.09 -1.81
N GLN A 34 -2.57 -3.04 -2.56
CA GLN A 34 -2.25 -3.17 -3.98
C GLN A 34 -0.79 -3.55 -4.18
N ARG A 35 0.11 -3.03 -3.33
CA ARG A 35 1.54 -3.31 -3.37
C ARG A 35 2.18 -3.15 -2.01
N LEU A 36 3.03 -4.10 -1.63
CA LEU A 36 3.88 -4.03 -0.45
C LEU A 36 5.15 -4.83 -0.71
N CYS A 37 6.23 -4.19 -1.13
CA CYS A 37 7.48 -4.84 -1.55
C CYS A 37 8.66 -4.04 -1.06
N LEU A 38 9.76 -4.72 -0.77
CA LEU A 38 11.03 -4.04 -0.53
C LEU A 38 11.42 -3.17 -1.74
N ASP A 39 12.08 -2.05 -1.48
CA ASP A 39 12.64 -1.13 -2.49
C ASP A 39 11.60 -0.48 -3.43
N GLN A 40 10.32 -0.56 -3.09
CA GLN A 40 9.25 0.13 -3.80
C GLN A 40 8.32 0.87 -2.82
N PRO A 41 7.64 1.95 -3.25
CA PRO A 41 6.53 2.52 -2.49
C PRO A 41 5.42 1.48 -2.26
N ALA A 42 4.91 1.38 -1.03
CA ALA A 42 3.72 0.58 -0.77
C ALA A 42 2.47 1.35 -1.20
N CYS A 43 1.48 0.64 -1.73
CA CYS A 43 0.22 1.20 -2.20
C CYS A 43 -0.98 0.49 -1.59
N PHE A 44 -1.93 1.29 -1.13
CA PHE A 44 -3.14 0.86 -0.47
C PHE A 44 -4.35 1.58 -1.04
N VAL A 45 -5.47 0.89 -1.04
CA VAL A 45 -6.79 1.47 -1.29
C VAL A 45 -7.61 1.33 -0.02
N VAL A 46 -8.20 2.42 0.44
CA VAL A 46 -9.01 2.45 1.65
C VAL A 46 -10.43 2.86 1.28
N SER A 47 -11.39 1.97 1.49
CA SER A 47 -12.80 2.18 1.13
C SER A 47 -13.67 2.38 2.36
N ASN A 48 -14.45 3.46 2.37
CA ASN A 48 -15.34 3.86 3.48
C ASN A 48 -16.82 3.60 3.17
N GLY A 49 -17.11 2.46 2.54
CA GLY A 49 -18.45 2.15 2.04
C GLY A 49 -18.75 2.85 0.71
N ASN A 50 -19.99 2.72 0.25
CA ASN A 50 -20.41 3.16 -1.08
C ASN A 50 -20.64 4.67 -1.20
N GLU A 51 -20.65 5.40 -0.08
CA GLU A 51 -20.99 6.83 -0.03
C GLU A 51 -19.80 7.75 -0.35
N HIS A 52 -18.57 7.22 -0.27
CA HIS A 52 -17.35 7.97 -0.50
C HIS A 52 -16.44 7.27 -1.50
N PRO A 53 -15.77 8.03 -2.38
CA PRO A 53 -14.76 7.45 -3.27
C PRO A 53 -13.63 6.83 -2.44
N PRO A 54 -13.01 5.72 -2.91
CA PRO A 54 -11.87 5.13 -2.23
C PRO A 54 -10.69 6.09 -2.13
N THR A 55 -10.00 6.06 -1.01
CA THR A 55 -8.77 6.82 -0.79
C THR A 55 -7.57 5.98 -1.22
N TYR A 56 -6.75 6.53 -2.10
CA TYR A 56 -5.47 5.94 -2.48
C TYR A 56 -4.37 6.47 -1.56
N PHE A 57 -3.59 5.56 -0.99
CA PHE A 57 -2.49 5.89 -0.09
C PHE A 57 -1.20 5.24 -0.60
N GLU A 58 -0.17 6.07 -0.81
CA GLU A 58 1.15 5.64 -1.23
C GLU A 58 2.20 6.13 -0.23
N THR A 59 3.11 5.24 0.17
CA THR A 59 4.18 5.57 1.12
C THR A 59 5.45 5.99 0.41
N LYS A 60 6.46 6.39 1.18
CA LYS A 60 7.85 6.32 0.70
C LYS A 60 8.25 4.87 0.42
N VAL A 61 9.43 4.71 -0.18
CA VAL A 61 10.04 3.40 -0.44
C VAL A 61 10.12 2.58 0.85
N VAL A 62 9.63 1.35 0.78
CA VAL A 62 9.72 0.38 1.87
C VAL A 62 11.17 -0.05 2.04
N SER A 63 11.70 0.16 3.24
CA SER A 63 13.06 -0.21 3.63
C SER A 63 13.12 -1.57 4.34
N ALA A 64 12.00 -2.02 4.92
CA ALA A 64 11.92 -3.34 5.52
C ALA A 64 10.47 -3.86 5.56
N VAL A 65 10.29 -5.14 5.25
CA VAL A 65 9.04 -5.88 5.38
C VAL A 65 9.40 -7.37 5.55
N LEU A 66 8.59 -8.14 6.28
CA LEU A 66 8.82 -9.58 6.36
C LEU A 66 8.52 -10.23 5.00
N PRO A 67 9.37 -11.14 4.48
CA PRO A 67 9.18 -11.74 3.16
C PRO A 67 7.79 -12.37 2.94
N ARG A 68 7.23 -13.02 3.98
CA ARG A 68 5.89 -13.63 3.93
C ARG A 68 4.73 -12.62 3.84
N LEU A 69 5.01 -11.35 4.11
CA LEU A 69 4.04 -10.25 4.07
C LEU A 69 4.18 -9.41 2.80
N GLU A 70 5.17 -9.70 1.96
CA GLU A 70 5.32 -9.04 0.68
C GLU A 70 4.14 -9.38 -0.25
N TYR A 71 3.74 -8.38 -1.01
CA TYR A 71 2.73 -8.48 -2.03
C TYR A 71 3.17 -7.65 -3.23
N CYS A 72 3.91 -8.31 -4.10
CA CYS A 72 4.43 -7.76 -5.34
C CYS A 72 3.58 -8.26 -6.48
N SER A 73 2.42 -7.63 -6.69
CA SER A 73 1.69 -7.87 -7.93
C SER A 73 2.56 -7.39 -9.09
N GLN A 74 3.08 -8.33 -9.88
CA GLN A 74 3.69 -8.06 -11.17
C GLN A 74 2.60 -7.65 -12.16
N SER A 75 1.95 -6.52 -11.94
CA SER A 75 1.24 -5.85 -13.03
C SER A 75 2.29 -5.20 -13.90
N HIS A 76 2.83 -6.02 -14.81
CA HIS A 76 3.69 -5.64 -15.92
C HIS A 76 3.29 -4.28 -16.49
N ARG A 77 4.27 -3.38 -16.61
CA ARG A 77 4.27 -2.27 -17.56
C ARG A 77 4.42 -2.80 -19.00
N ASP A 78 3.60 -3.75 -19.42
CA ASP A 78 3.49 -4.18 -20.81
C ASP A 78 2.11 -3.79 -21.33
N GLY A 79 1.99 -2.58 -21.87
CA GLY A 79 0.72 -2.15 -22.47
C GLY A 79 0.61 -0.68 -22.90
N LEU A 80 1.55 0.19 -22.56
CA LEU A 80 1.64 1.55 -23.12
C LEU A 80 2.95 1.73 -23.89
N GLN A 81 3.17 0.85 -24.87
CA GLN A 81 3.94 1.23 -26.05
C GLN A 81 3.06 2.13 -26.92
N THR A 82 3.48 3.40 -27.05
CA THR A 82 3.42 4.19 -28.28
C THR A 82 2.47 3.67 -29.37
N ARG A 83 1.24 4.19 -29.39
CA ARG A 83 0.52 4.37 -30.65
C ARG A 83 0.90 5.74 -31.20
N SER A 84 2.04 5.79 -31.87
CA SER A 84 2.28 6.72 -32.96
C SER A 84 2.14 5.93 -34.25
N LEU A 85 0.96 6.04 -34.87
CA LEU A 85 0.74 6.03 -36.32
C LEU A 85 -0.60 6.74 -36.56
#